data_AF-A0A7S1JWT8-F1
#
_entry.id   AF-A0A7S1JWT8-F1
#
_cell.length_a   1.000
_cell.length_b   1.000
_cell.length_c   1.000
_cell.angle_alpha   90.00
_cell.angle_beta   90.00
_cell.angle_gamma   90.00
#
_symmetry.space_group_name_H-M   'P 1'
#
loop_
_entity.id
_entity.type
_entity.pdbx_description
1 polymer ?
#
loop_
_entity_poly.entity_id
_entity_poly.type
_entity_poly.pdbx_seq_one_letter_code
_entity_poly.pdbx_strand_id
1 'polypeptide(L)'
;EHIYLVLELCTGGELFARIIKSGHFSEYHSAVVMKQVLSAIWYCHENGIIHRDLKPENLLYSTDSSTSSIKIIDWGFAAMCSKDHEFYSTVGTPYYVAPQVLMGKYDNKCDLWSAGVILYILLAGYPPFHGKDNQEILKEVKSGKYDFDPRFWGHVS
;
A
#
# COMPACT_ATOMS: atom_id res chain seq x y z
N GLU A 1 5.20 -32.70 -3.35
CA GLU A 1 6.29 -31.80 -3.78
C GLU A 1 6.07 -30.46 -3.10
N HIS A 2 7.10 -29.85 -2.51
CA HIS A 2 6.99 -28.60 -1.76
C HIS A 2 8.01 -27.59 -2.27
N ILE A 3 7.60 -26.33 -2.36
CA ILE A 3 8.48 -25.20 -2.70
C ILE A 3 8.85 -24.48 -1.41
N TYR A 4 10.13 -24.19 -1.23
CA TYR A 4 10.66 -23.43 -0.08
C TYR A 4 11.34 -22.16 -0.60
N LEU A 5 10.91 -21.00 -0.09
CA LEU A 5 11.51 -19.70 -0.39
C LEU A 5 12.34 -19.25 0.82
N VAL A 6 13.67 -19.19 0.64
CA VAL A 6 14.59 -18.69 1.68
C VAL A 6 14.81 -17.20 1.46
N LEU A 7 14.30 -16.39 2.38
CA LEU A 7 14.30 -14.93 2.32
C LEU A 7 14.97 -14.32 3.56
N GLU A 8 15.27 -13.02 3.50
CA GLU A 8 15.74 -12.25 4.65
C GLU A 8 14.66 -12.17 5.74
N LEU A 9 15.05 -12.38 7.00
CA LEU A 9 14.16 -12.28 8.14
C LEU A 9 13.96 -10.82 8.58
N CYS A 10 12.70 -10.37 8.59
CA CYS A 10 12.32 -9.07 9.17
C CYS A 10 11.80 -9.27 10.59
N THR A 11 12.47 -8.68 11.60
CA THR A 11 12.08 -8.84 13.02
C THR A 11 11.32 -7.65 13.59
N GLY A 12 11.15 -6.56 12.83
CA GLY A 12 10.54 -5.33 13.29
C GLY A 12 9.01 -5.30 13.28
N GLY A 13 8.38 -6.33 12.72
CA GLY A 13 6.92 -6.44 12.60
C GLY A 13 6.31 -5.52 11.53
N GLU A 14 4.99 -5.58 11.41
CA GLU A 14 4.20 -4.82 10.45
C GLU A 14 4.17 -3.31 10.76
N LEU A 15 4.02 -2.51 9.71
CA LEU A 15 3.95 -1.05 9.78
C LEU A 15 2.90 -0.58 10.81
N PHE A 16 1.65 -1.03 10.68
CA PHE A 16 0.55 -0.56 11.55
C PHE A 16 0.65 -1.08 12.97
N ALA A 17 1.08 -2.32 13.16
CA ALA A 17 1.28 -2.87 14.51
C ALA A 17 2.25 -1.98 15.31
N ARG A 18 3.29 -1.47 14.66
CA ARG A 18 4.26 -0.58 15.28
C ARG A 18 3.72 0.82 15.53
N ILE A 19 2.95 1.38 14.60
CA ILE A 19 2.38 2.73 14.77
C ILE A 19 1.28 2.74 15.83
N ILE A 20 0.42 1.72 15.87
CA ILE A 20 -0.59 1.55 16.93
C ILE A 20 0.09 1.48 18.30
N LYS A 21 1.21 0.75 18.40
CA LYS A 21 1.99 0.64 19.64
C LYS A 21 2.66 1.94 20.06
N SER A 22 3.10 2.78 19.12
CA SER A 22 3.70 4.09 19.43
C SER A 22 2.66 5.18 19.75
N GLY A 23 1.38 4.95 19.42
CA GLY A 23 0.27 5.85 19.74
C GLY A 23 0.31 7.20 19.01
N HIS A 24 1.17 7.35 18.00
CA HIS A 24 1.36 8.61 17.28
C HIS A 24 1.46 8.36 15.77
N PHE A 25 0.56 8.98 15.02
CA PHE A 25 0.60 9.15 13.57
C PHE A 25 1.01 10.60 13.29
N SER A 26 2.31 10.90 13.26
CA SER A 26 2.77 12.24 12.89
C SER A 26 3.07 12.31 11.40
N GLU A 27 2.82 13.47 10.79
CA GLU A 27 3.15 13.72 9.39
C GLU A 27 4.62 13.45 9.09
N TYR A 28 5.50 13.82 10.01
CA TYR A 28 6.93 13.53 9.90
C TYR A 28 7.20 12.03 9.78
N HIS A 29 6.61 11.21 10.65
CA HIS A 29 6.79 9.76 10.61
C HIS A 29 6.18 9.16 9.34
N SER A 30 4.99 9.59 8.97
CA SER A 30 4.30 9.19 7.74
C SER A 30 5.13 9.52 6.49
N ALA A 31 5.77 10.70 6.44
CA ALA A 31 6.66 11.09 5.36
C ALA A 31 7.93 10.23 5.30
N VAL A 32 8.55 9.91 6.44
CA VAL A 32 9.74 9.03 6.51
C VAL A 32 9.42 7.62 6.00
N VAL A 33 8.27 7.06 6.38
CA VAL A 33 7.79 5.76 5.89
C VAL A 33 7.51 5.82 4.40
N MET A 34 6.69 6.79 3.96
CA MET A 34 6.26 6.87 2.57
C MET A 34 7.41 7.18 1.61
N LYS A 35 8.44 7.92 2.04
CA LYS A 35 9.66 8.10 1.25
C LYS A 35 10.32 6.76 0.91
N GLN A 36 10.39 5.82 1.86
CA GLN A 36 10.98 4.51 1.64
C GLN A 36 10.09 3.65 0.74
N VAL A 37 8.78 3.64 0.98
CA VAL A 37 7.79 2.92 0.15
C VAL A 37 7.85 3.40 -1.29
N LEU A 38 7.78 4.71 -1.53
CA LEU A 38 7.85 5.30 -2.86
C LEU A 38 9.20 5.07 -3.53
N SER A 39 10.30 5.09 -2.78
CA SER A 39 11.63 4.76 -3.32
C SER A 39 11.72 3.32 -3.82
N ALA A 40 11.13 2.37 -3.08
CA ALA A 40 11.09 0.96 -3.49
C ALA A 40 10.17 0.75 -4.70
N ILE A 41 8.98 1.37 -4.70
CA ILE A 41 8.05 1.34 -5.84
C ILE A 41 8.72 1.91 -7.10
N TRP A 42 9.36 3.08 -6.99
CA TRP A 42 10.07 3.70 -8.10
C TRP A 42 11.14 2.77 -8.68
N TYR A 43 11.96 2.16 -7.82
CA TYR A 43 12.97 1.19 -8.25
C TYR A 43 12.33 0.01 -9.02
N CYS A 44 11.26 -0.57 -8.51
CA CYS A 44 10.56 -1.67 -9.17
C CYS A 44 9.98 -1.25 -10.53
N HIS A 45 9.34 -0.08 -10.58
CA HIS A 45 8.73 0.46 -11.80
C HIS A 45 9.77 0.75 -12.89
N GLU A 46 10.94 1.29 -12.53
CA GLU A 46 12.06 1.49 -13.47
C GLU A 46 12.61 0.17 -14.02
N ASN A 47 12.47 -0.93 -13.26
CA ASN A 47 12.83 -2.28 -13.69
C ASN A 47 11.65 -3.03 -14.34
N GLY A 48 10.55 -2.35 -14.62
CA GLY A 48 9.36 -2.94 -15.24
C GLY A 48 8.65 -3.97 -14.36
N ILE A 49 8.75 -3.87 -13.04
CA ILE A 49 8.09 -4.74 -12.06
C ILE A 49 6.98 -3.96 -11.36
N ILE A 50 5.79 -4.55 -11.28
CA ILE A 50 4.65 -4.02 -10.53
C ILE A 50 4.25 -4.97 -9.41
N HIS A 51 3.83 -4.43 -8.26
CA HIS A 51 3.52 -5.24 -7.06
C HIS A 51 2.07 -5.73 -7.05
N ARG A 52 1.11 -4.86 -7.36
CA ARG A 52 -0.34 -5.11 -7.47
C ARG A 52 -1.12 -5.47 -6.19
N ASP A 53 -0.44 -5.77 -5.09
CA ASP A 53 -1.09 -5.95 -3.77
C ASP A 53 -0.37 -5.17 -2.66
N LEU A 54 -0.06 -3.89 -2.90
CA LEU A 54 0.49 -3.05 -1.85
C LEU A 54 -0.57 -2.75 -0.80
N LYS A 55 -0.26 -3.12 0.44
CA LYS A 55 -1.07 -2.92 1.62
C LYS A 55 -0.17 -2.91 2.84
N PRO A 56 -0.61 -2.40 3.99
CA PRO A 56 0.27 -2.27 5.13
C PRO A 56 0.77 -3.58 5.73
N GLU A 57 0.02 -4.66 5.58
CA GLU A 57 0.44 -6.02 5.94
C GLU A 57 1.67 -6.46 5.14
N ASN A 58 1.86 -5.91 3.94
CA ASN A 58 3.01 -6.16 3.07
C ASN A 58 4.16 -5.17 3.30
N LEU A 59 4.12 -4.37 4.37
CA LEU A 59 5.16 -3.43 4.78
C LEU A 59 5.72 -3.81 6.15
N LEU A 60 6.91 -4.38 6.16
CA LEU A 60 7.60 -4.80 7.39
C LEU A 60 8.76 -3.87 7.73
N TYR A 61 8.99 -3.66 9.03
CA TYR A 61 10.26 -3.13 9.49
C TYR A 61 11.31 -4.26 9.50
N SER A 62 12.49 -3.97 8.97
CA SER A 62 13.60 -4.93 8.93
C SER A 62 13.99 -5.43 10.33
N THR A 63 13.90 -4.57 11.33
CA THR A 63 14.34 -4.78 12.72
C THR A 63 13.47 -3.98 13.71
N ASP A 64 13.58 -4.30 15.00
CA ASP A 64 12.90 -3.61 16.10
C ASP A 64 13.54 -2.24 16.48
N SER A 65 14.68 -1.88 15.88
CA SER A 65 15.33 -0.57 16.06
C SER A 65 14.43 0.59 15.66
N SER A 66 14.47 1.71 16.38
CA SER A 66 13.72 2.95 16.04
C SER A 66 14.10 3.54 14.67
N THR A 67 15.28 3.22 14.16
CA THR A 67 15.79 3.66 12.85
C THR A 67 15.64 2.59 11.76
N SER A 68 14.84 1.56 12.01
CA SER A 68 14.69 0.44 11.07
C SER A 68 14.08 0.85 9.74
N SER A 69 14.58 0.25 8.65
CA SER A 69 14.06 0.46 7.31
C SER A 69 12.78 -0.33 7.05
N ILE A 70 11.96 0.19 6.13
CA ILE A 70 10.77 -0.49 5.60
C ILE A 70 11.18 -1.40 4.45
N LYS A 71 10.62 -2.61 4.43
CA LYS A 71 10.73 -3.58 3.34
C LYS A 71 9.34 -3.93 2.83
N ILE A 72 9.19 -3.90 1.50
CA ILE A 72 8.00 -4.41 0.82
C ILE A 72 8.17 -5.92 0.65
N ILE A 73 7.18 -6.67 1.10
CA ILE A 73 7.16 -8.14 1.05
C ILE A 73 5.98 -8.64 0.21
N ASP A 74 5.90 -9.96 0.03
CA ASP A 74 4.82 -10.67 -0.66
C ASP A 74 4.58 -10.23 -2.11
N TRP A 75 5.49 -10.68 -2.97
CA TRP A 75 5.46 -10.47 -4.41
C TRP A 75 4.59 -11.53 -5.14
N GLY A 76 3.68 -12.22 -4.45
CA GLY A 76 2.85 -13.29 -5.04
C GLY A 76 1.93 -12.82 -6.16
N PHE A 77 1.55 -11.54 -6.15
CA PHE A 77 0.80 -10.89 -7.23
C PHE A 77 1.67 -10.06 -8.17
N ALA A 78 2.99 -10.04 -8.02
CA ALA A 78 3.83 -9.21 -8.85
C ALA A 78 3.81 -9.63 -10.34
N ALA A 79 4.11 -8.69 -11.24
CA ALA A 79 4.21 -8.98 -12.66
C ALA A 79 5.20 -8.05 -13.38
N MET A 80 5.65 -8.48 -14.55
CA MET A 80 6.45 -7.64 -15.45
C MET A 80 5.52 -6.73 -16.27
N CYS A 81 5.63 -5.42 -16.08
CA CYS A 81 4.94 -4.38 -16.84
C CYS A 81 5.96 -3.68 -17.75
N SER A 82 5.89 -3.92 -19.07
CA SER A 82 6.59 -3.05 -20.02
C SER A 82 5.80 -1.75 -20.23
N LYS A 83 6.43 -0.72 -20.78
CA LYS A 83 5.84 0.64 -20.94
C LYS A 83 4.53 0.67 -21.73
N ASP A 84 4.27 -0.35 -22.56
CA ASP A 84 3.07 -0.47 -23.40
C ASP A 84 2.16 -1.64 -22.99
N HIS A 85 2.45 -2.30 -21.86
CA HIS A 85 1.69 -3.47 -21.41
C HIS A 85 0.60 -3.09 -20.42
N GLU A 86 -0.60 -3.60 -20.67
CA GLU A 86 -1.76 -3.43 -19.80
C GLU A 86 -2.21 -4.79 -19.28
N PHE A 87 -2.64 -4.80 -18.02
CA PHE A 87 -3.14 -5.99 -17.36
C PHE A 87 -4.66 -6.03 -17.35
N TYR A 88 -5.20 -7.25 -17.45
CA TYR A 88 -6.64 -7.51 -17.45
C TYR A 88 -7.14 -8.27 -16.21
N SER A 89 -6.22 -8.79 -15.39
CA SER A 89 -6.57 -9.54 -14.18
C SER A 89 -6.93 -8.61 -13.03
N THR A 90 -8.10 -8.80 -12.44
CA THR A 90 -8.49 -8.16 -11.18
C THR A 90 -7.79 -8.87 -10.01
N VAL A 91 -6.86 -8.16 -9.36
CA VAL A 91 -6.09 -8.66 -8.21
C VAL A 91 -5.98 -7.56 -7.15
N GLY A 92 -5.56 -7.93 -5.94
CA GLY A 92 -5.33 -7.01 -4.84
C GLY A 92 -6.42 -7.01 -3.78
N THR A 93 -6.17 -6.27 -2.71
CA THR A 93 -7.04 -6.21 -1.52
C THR A 93 -8.06 -5.05 -1.65
N PRO A 94 -9.37 -5.25 -1.34
CA PRO A 94 -10.44 -4.30 -1.68
C PRO A 94 -10.24 -2.84 -1.26
N TYR A 95 -9.61 -2.56 -0.13
CA TYR A 95 -9.36 -1.18 0.32
C TYR A 95 -8.26 -0.46 -0.48
N TYR A 96 -7.31 -1.22 -1.02
CA TYR A 96 -6.06 -0.70 -1.61
C TYR A 96 -6.01 -0.84 -3.13
N VAL A 97 -6.93 -1.62 -3.71
CA VAL A 97 -7.01 -1.85 -5.16
C VAL A 97 -7.39 -0.57 -5.89
N ALA A 98 -6.74 -0.33 -7.03
CA ALA A 98 -7.00 0.85 -7.84
C ALA A 98 -8.27 0.68 -8.72
N PRO A 99 -9.04 1.74 -9.01
CA PRO A 99 -10.28 1.64 -9.79
C PRO A 99 -10.05 1.03 -11.18
N GLN A 100 -8.93 1.35 -11.83
CA GLN A 100 -8.56 0.83 -13.14
C GLN A 100 -8.27 -0.68 -13.13
N VAL A 101 -7.85 -1.24 -11.98
CA VAL A 101 -7.67 -2.70 -11.81
C VAL A 101 -9.03 -3.39 -11.83
N LEU A 102 -10.06 -2.78 -11.23
CA LEU A 102 -11.44 -3.27 -11.28
C LEU A 102 -12.08 -3.17 -12.66
N MET A 103 -11.57 -2.29 -13.51
CA MET A 103 -11.98 -2.15 -14.91
C MET A 103 -11.22 -3.11 -15.84
N GLY A 104 -10.23 -3.85 -15.32
CA GLY A 104 -9.45 -4.82 -16.09
C GLY A 104 -8.54 -4.16 -17.13
N LYS A 105 -8.09 -2.93 -16.91
CA LYS A 105 -7.15 -2.25 -17.81
C LYS A 105 -6.28 -1.27 -17.02
N TYR A 106 -5.05 -1.68 -16.71
CA TYR A 106 -4.17 -0.90 -15.83
C TYR A 106 -2.68 -1.14 -16.10
N ASP A 107 -1.87 -0.21 -15.60
CA ASP A 107 -0.41 -0.17 -15.66
C ASP A 107 0.21 -0.10 -14.25
N ASN A 108 1.48 0.28 -14.16
CA ASN A 108 2.20 0.45 -12.90
C ASN A 108 1.60 1.51 -11.95
N LYS A 109 0.74 2.41 -12.41
CA LYS A 109 0.11 3.44 -11.57
C LYS A 109 -0.85 2.86 -10.53
N CYS A 110 -1.24 1.58 -10.66
CA CYS A 110 -2.01 0.91 -9.62
C CYS A 110 -1.29 0.88 -8.26
N ASP A 111 0.04 0.70 -8.24
CA ASP A 111 0.82 0.71 -6.99
C ASP A 111 0.84 2.11 -6.35
N LEU A 112 0.80 3.17 -7.16
CA LEU A 112 0.74 4.56 -6.64
C LEU A 112 -0.61 4.87 -5.99
N TRP A 113 -1.70 4.30 -6.51
CA TRP A 113 -3.01 4.38 -5.86
C TRP A 113 -2.96 3.72 -4.48
N SER A 114 -2.47 2.48 -4.41
CA SER A 114 -2.34 1.75 -3.15
C SER A 114 -1.45 2.50 -2.14
N ALA A 115 -0.34 3.08 -2.60
CA ALA A 115 0.53 3.93 -1.78
C ALA A 115 -0.21 5.18 -1.26
N GLY A 116 -1.09 5.79 -2.06
CA GLY A 116 -1.94 6.90 -1.65
C GLY A 116 -2.95 6.50 -0.58
N VAL A 117 -3.58 5.32 -0.71
CA VAL A 117 -4.47 4.75 0.33
C VAL A 117 -3.69 4.52 1.63
N ILE A 118 -2.48 3.97 1.56
CA ILE A 118 -1.62 3.77 2.74
C ILE A 118 -1.32 5.11 3.40
N LEU A 119 -0.90 6.13 2.65
CA LEU A 119 -0.63 7.47 3.19
C LEU A 119 -1.88 8.09 3.84
N TYR A 120 -3.04 7.94 3.22
CA TYR A 120 -4.31 8.43 3.79
C TYR A 120 -4.54 7.81 5.17
N ILE A 121 -4.41 6.49 5.30
CA ILE A 121 -4.59 5.80 6.59
C ILE A 121 -3.50 6.22 7.59
N LEU A 122 -2.27 6.41 7.15
CA LEU A 122 -1.18 6.89 8.00
C LEU A 122 -1.40 8.32 8.55
N LEU A 123 -2.24 9.13 7.91
CA LEU A 123 -2.54 10.49 8.37
C LEU A 123 -3.86 10.53 9.16
N ALA A 124 -4.89 9.81 8.69
CA ALA A 124 -6.24 9.91 9.22
C ALA A 124 -6.58 8.82 10.25
N GLY A 125 -5.88 7.69 10.22
CA GLY A 125 -6.18 6.50 11.02
C GLY A 125 -7.34 5.65 10.49
N TYR A 126 -7.91 5.97 9.33
CA TYR A 126 -9.00 5.22 8.69
C TYR A 126 -8.83 5.20 7.16
N PRO A 127 -9.38 4.20 6.43
CA PRO A 127 -9.26 4.13 4.97
C PRO A 127 -10.15 5.15 4.24
N PRO A 128 -9.72 5.69 3.09
CA PRO A 128 -10.50 6.68 2.32
C PRO A 128 -11.80 6.13 1.72
N PHE A 129 -11.90 4.81 1.54
CA PHE A 129 -13.07 4.12 1.00
C PHE A 129 -13.58 3.13 2.03
N HIS A 130 -14.89 3.17 2.31
CA HIS A 130 -15.52 2.35 3.34
C HIS A 130 -16.77 1.64 2.81
N GLY A 131 -17.10 0.51 3.42
CA GLY A 131 -18.33 -0.23 3.15
C GLY A 131 -18.52 -1.33 4.18
N LYS A 132 -19.73 -1.88 4.28
CA LYS A 132 -20.07 -2.97 5.20
C LYS A 132 -19.50 -4.30 4.75
N ASP A 133 -19.23 -4.44 3.46
CA ASP A 133 -18.64 -5.63 2.85
C ASP A 133 -17.75 -5.24 1.66
N ASN A 134 -17.08 -6.23 1.08
CA ASN A 134 -16.18 -6.03 -0.06
C ASN A 134 -16.90 -5.45 -1.29
N GLN A 135 -18.18 -5.73 -1.51
CA GLN A 135 -18.90 -5.19 -2.67
C GLN A 135 -19.15 -3.69 -2.51
N GLU A 136 -19.56 -3.25 -1.32
CA GLU A 136 -19.72 -1.83 -1.00
C GLU A 136 -18.38 -1.09 -1.08
N ILE A 137 -17.30 -1.63 -0.52
CA ILE A 137 -15.96 -1.01 -0.59
C ILE A 137 -15.52 -0.84 -2.05
N LEU A 138 -15.62 -1.89 -2.86
CA LEU A 138 -15.22 -1.85 -4.27
C LEU A 138 -16.06 -0.86 -5.08
N LYS A 139 -17.34 -0.66 -4.72
CA LYS A 139 -18.20 0.36 -5.33
C LYS A 139 -17.71 1.77 -5.01
N GLU A 140 -17.34 2.05 -3.77
CA GLU A 140 -16.76 3.34 -3.37
C GLU A 140 -15.41 3.59 -4.05
N VAL A 141 -14.52 2.60 -4.06
CA VAL A 141 -13.25 2.64 -4.81
C VAL A 141 -13.50 2.97 -6.28
N LYS A 142 -14.43 2.27 -6.94
CA LYS A 142 -14.76 2.51 -8.34
C LYS A 142 -15.33 3.90 -8.59
N SER A 143 -16.03 4.49 -7.61
CA SER A 143 -16.50 5.87 -7.68
C SER A 143 -15.36 6.89 -7.61
N GLY A 144 -14.25 6.53 -6.94
CA GLY A 144 -13.09 7.37 -6.72
C GLY A 144 -13.34 8.56 -5.80
N LYS A 145 -14.50 8.63 -5.14
CA LYS A 145 -14.87 9.71 -4.24
C LYS A 145 -14.40 9.40 -2.83
N TYR A 146 -13.58 10.28 -2.28
CA TYR A 146 -13.13 10.28 -0.89
C TYR A 146 -13.18 11.72 -0.38
N ASP A 147 -13.17 11.90 0.94
CA ASP A 147 -13.15 13.21 1.58
C ASP A 147 -12.04 13.32 2.62
N PHE A 148 -11.80 14.55 3.10
CA PHE A 148 -10.87 14.84 4.18
C PHE A 148 -11.68 15.39 5.34
N ASP A 149 -12.30 14.50 6.11
CA ASP A 149 -13.17 14.88 7.23
C ASP A 149 -12.41 15.77 8.23
N PRO A 150 -12.86 17.02 8.47
CA PRO A 150 -12.18 17.96 9.35
C PRO A 150 -11.95 17.43 10.78
N ARG A 151 -12.75 16.47 11.25
CA ARG A 151 -12.58 15.83 12.57
C ARG A 151 -11.25 15.10 12.70
N PHE A 152 -10.77 14.52 11.61
CA PHE A 152 -9.52 13.77 11.57
C PHE A 152 -8.42 14.52 10.82
N TRP A 153 -8.77 15.33 9.82
CA TRP A 153 -7.82 16.04 8.97
C TRP A 153 -7.52 17.47 9.41
N GLY A 154 -8.25 18.02 10.38
CA GLY A 154 -8.08 19.42 10.81
C GLY A 154 -6.72 19.76 11.44
N HIS A 155 -5.89 18.75 11.74
CA HIS A 155 -4.54 18.91 12.28
C HIS A 155 -3.42 18.55 11.29
N VAL A 156 -3.78 18.08 10.08
CA VAL A 156 -2.84 17.71 9.02
C VAL A 156 -2.57 18.96 8.15
N SER A 157 -1.30 19.25 7.88
CA SER A 157 -0.82 20.52 7.27
C SER A 157 -0.17 20.34 5.89
#